data_AF-A0A1E3GW33-F1
#
_entry.id   AF-A0A1E3GW33-F1
#
_cell.length_a   1.000
_cell.length_b   1.000
_cell.length_c   1.000
_cell.angle_alpha   90.00
_cell.angle_beta   90.00
_cell.angle_gamma   90.00
#
_symmetry.space_group_name_H-M   'P 1'
#
loop_
_entity.id
_entity.type
_entity.pdbx_description
1 polymer ?
#
loop_
_entity_poly.entity_id
_entity_poly.type
_entity_poly.pdbx_seq_one_letter_code
_entity_poly.pdbx_strand_id
1 'polypeptide(L)'
;MKVFNYLAAAALSFGVATMAKAETVEHFKGESVETLEEAVTHFKRYNHRLETLLKKDSMSADDVTKVHELTYTLENALAKINEELDKLAATLEEVHLASEKYDADAVQKHGEAYMEVIKTISKMGES
;
A
#
# COMPACT_ATOMS: atom_id res chain seq x y z
N MET A 1 19.83 4.55 79.15
CA MET A 1 19.02 3.31 79.22
C MET A 1 17.87 3.44 78.23
N LYS A 2 17.61 2.37 77.47
CA LYS A 2 16.53 2.15 76.48
C LYS A 2 16.82 2.58 75.03
N VAL A 3 17.50 1.66 74.35
CA VAL A 3 17.38 1.34 72.93
C VAL A 3 15.92 1.14 72.52
N PHE A 4 15.54 1.66 71.35
CA PHE A 4 14.39 1.18 70.60
C PHE A 4 14.80 0.98 69.14
N ASN A 5 14.99 -0.29 68.77
CA ASN A 5 15.08 -0.74 67.39
C ASN A 5 13.74 -0.52 66.70
N TYR A 6 13.74 0.17 65.57
CA TYR A 6 12.68 0.05 64.57
C TYR A 6 13.31 -0.41 63.25
N LEU A 7 13.17 -1.72 63.01
CA LEU A 7 13.32 -2.34 61.69
C LEU A 7 12.21 -1.79 60.79
N ALA A 8 12.53 -0.82 59.94
CA ALA A 8 11.69 -0.48 58.80
C ALA A 8 12.21 -1.28 57.59
N ALA A 9 11.59 -2.42 57.34
CA ALA A 9 11.77 -3.18 56.11
C ALA A 9 11.22 -2.35 54.94
N ALA A 10 12.10 -1.75 54.14
CA ALA A 10 11.72 -1.19 52.85
C ALA A 10 11.51 -2.36 51.88
N ALA A 11 10.25 -2.76 51.71
CA ALA A 11 9.86 -3.68 50.66
C ALA A 11 10.12 -3.02 49.30
N LEU A 12 11.11 -3.55 48.55
CA LEU A 12 11.22 -3.28 47.12
C LEU A 12 9.99 -3.89 46.45
N SER A 13 8.96 -3.08 46.21
CA SER A 13 7.92 -3.40 45.24
C SER A 13 8.55 -3.33 43.85
N PHE A 14 9.10 -4.45 43.39
CA PHE A 14 9.37 -4.68 41.97
C PHE A 14 8.02 -4.61 41.26
N GLY A 15 7.70 -3.46 40.65
CA GLY A 15 6.62 -3.37 39.69
C GLY A 15 6.96 -4.31 38.54
N VAL A 16 6.20 -5.39 38.41
CA VAL A 16 6.21 -6.21 37.21
C VAL A 16 5.72 -5.32 36.08
N ALA A 17 6.65 -4.71 35.35
CA ALA A 17 6.34 -4.14 34.06
C ALA A 17 5.94 -5.33 33.18
N THR A 18 4.64 -5.49 32.97
CA THR A 18 4.13 -6.36 31.91
C THR A 18 4.65 -5.78 30.60
N MET A 19 5.79 -6.30 30.13
CA MET A 19 6.21 -6.12 28.75
C MET A 19 5.13 -6.82 27.93
N ALA A 20 4.14 -6.05 27.48
CA ALA A 20 3.26 -6.49 26.41
C ALA A 20 4.19 -6.77 25.24
N LYS A 21 4.48 -8.05 25.03
CA LYS A 21 5.19 -8.54 23.86
C LYS A 21 4.32 -8.05 22.71
N ALA A 22 4.81 -7.09 21.93
CA ALA A 22 4.21 -6.80 20.63
C ALA A 22 4.31 -8.13 19.87
N GLU A 23 3.23 -8.91 19.88
CA GLU A 23 3.09 -10.00 18.93
C GLU A 23 3.31 -9.34 17.58
N THR A 24 4.37 -9.76 16.89
CA THR A 24 4.56 -9.40 15.49
C THR A 24 3.29 -9.82 14.81
N VAL A 25 2.42 -8.85 14.51
CA VAL A 25 1.22 -9.09 13.71
C VAL A 25 1.74 -9.74 12.44
N GLU A 26 1.37 -10.99 12.18
CA GLU A 26 1.71 -11.60 10.90
C GLU A 26 1.04 -10.76 9.82
N HIS A 27 1.85 -10.06 9.03
CA HIS A 27 1.34 -9.30 7.90
C HIS A 27 0.76 -10.30 6.89
N PHE A 28 -0.54 -10.17 6.60
CA PHE A 28 -1.19 -10.93 5.55
C PHE A 28 -0.51 -10.61 4.21
N LYS A 29 -0.18 -11.64 3.44
CA LYS A 29 0.39 -11.44 2.11
C LYS A 29 -0.76 -11.27 1.13
N GLY A 30 -1.05 -10.01 0.78
CA GLY A 30 -1.97 -9.68 -0.32
C GLY A 30 -1.58 -10.38 -1.62
N GLU A 31 -2.50 -10.43 -2.60
CA GLU A 31 -2.20 -11.05 -3.90
C GLU A 31 -1.00 -10.34 -4.57
N SER A 32 -0.08 -11.13 -5.14
CA SER A 32 1.06 -10.59 -5.89
C SER A 32 0.61 -9.94 -7.19
N VAL A 33 1.42 -9.01 -7.67
CA VAL A 33 1.21 -8.25 -8.90
C VAL A 33 2.56 -8.15 -9.60
N GLU A 34 2.67 -8.69 -10.81
CA GLU A 34 3.93 -8.70 -11.58
C GLU A 34 3.88 -7.71 -12.76
N THR A 35 2.68 -7.44 -13.27
CA THR A 35 2.44 -6.59 -14.45
C THR A 35 1.51 -5.41 -14.15
N LEU A 36 1.53 -4.38 -15.00
CA LEU A 36 0.61 -3.25 -14.88
C LEU A 36 -0.86 -3.68 -15.08
N GLU A 37 -1.12 -4.58 -16.02
CA GLU A 37 -2.46 -5.11 -16.30
C GLU A 37 -3.04 -5.84 -15.08
N GLU A 38 -2.23 -6.67 -14.42
CA GLU A 38 -2.60 -7.32 -13.16
C GLU A 38 -2.84 -6.28 -12.06
N ALA A 39 -1.95 -5.29 -11.93
CA ALA A 39 -2.08 -4.22 -10.95
C ALA A 39 -3.40 -3.46 -11.11
N VAL A 40 -3.74 -3.03 -12.33
CA VAL A 40 -5.00 -2.36 -12.63
C VAL A 40 -6.20 -3.28 -12.37
N THR A 41 -6.11 -4.55 -12.76
CA THR A 41 -7.16 -5.54 -12.50
C THR A 41 -7.42 -5.73 -11.00
N HIS A 42 -6.35 -5.85 -10.21
CA HIS A 42 -6.41 -5.99 -8.76
C HIS A 42 -6.95 -4.72 -8.13
N PHE A 43 -6.42 -3.56 -8.52
CA PHE A 43 -6.87 -2.25 -8.05
C PHE A 43 -8.39 -2.09 -8.22
N LYS A 44 -8.93 -2.38 -9.41
CA LYS A 44 -10.38 -2.28 -9.67
C LYS A 44 -11.17 -3.27 -8.82
N ARG A 45 -10.83 -4.56 -8.89
CA ARG A 45 -11.56 -5.64 -8.21
C ARG A 45 -11.61 -5.41 -6.71
N TYR A 46 -10.49 -5.04 -6.11
CA TYR A 46 -10.37 -4.89 -4.67
C TYR A 46 -10.96 -3.57 -4.17
N ASN A 47 -10.91 -2.48 -4.95
CA ASN A 47 -11.63 -1.25 -4.60
C ASN A 47 -13.15 -1.46 -4.62
N HIS A 48 -13.69 -2.24 -5.57
CA HIS A 48 -15.12 -2.56 -5.57
C HIS A 48 -15.55 -3.35 -4.31
N ARG A 49 -14.71 -4.29 -3.86
CA ARG A 49 -14.93 -5.03 -2.60
C ARG A 49 -14.84 -4.11 -1.38
N LEU A 50 -13.84 -3.24 -1.35
CA LEU A 50 -13.67 -2.25 -0.29
C LEU A 50 -14.88 -1.32 -0.22
N GLU A 51 -15.33 -0.77 -1.35
CA GLU A 51 -16.52 0.08 -1.44
C GLU A 51 -17.77 -0.63 -0.91
N THR A 52 -17.92 -1.92 -1.23
CA THR A 52 -19.04 -2.74 -0.71
C THR A 52 -19.02 -2.85 0.81
N LEU A 53 -17.85 -3.06 1.42
CA LEU A 53 -17.72 -3.11 2.88
C LEU A 53 -17.99 -1.75 3.53
N LEU A 54 -17.52 -0.67 2.91
CA LEU A 54 -17.70 0.70 3.41
C LEU A 54 -19.16 1.19 3.38
N LYS A 55 -20.02 0.57 2.57
CA LYS A 55 -21.45 0.89 2.49
C LYS A 55 -22.28 0.31 3.64
N LYS A 56 -21.69 -0.48 4.54
CA LYS A 56 -22.41 -1.04 5.69
C LYS A 56 -22.67 0.04 6.75
N ASP A 57 -23.86 0.01 7.35
CA ASP A 57 -24.23 0.93 8.44
C ASP A 57 -23.36 0.77 9.70
N SER A 58 -22.77 -0.42 9.88
CA SER A 58 -21.81 -0.71 10.95
C SER A 58 -20.84 -1.81 10.50
N MET A 59 -19.65 -1.83 11.09
CA MET A 59 -18.62 -2.84 10.82
C MET A 59 -18.46 -3.79 12.01
N SER A 60 -18.49 -5.10 11.75
CA SER A 60 -18.05 -6.10 12.72
C SER A 60 -16.52 -6.16 12.79
N ALA A 61 -15.97 -6.88 13.77
CA ALA A 61 -14.54 -7.18 13.82
C ALA A 61 -14.07 -7.89 12.53
N ASP A 62 -14.86 -8.86 12.04
CA ASP A 62 -14.57 -9.57 10.79
C ASP A 62 -14.55 -8.64 9.57
N ASP A 63 -15.40 -7.60 9.55
CA ASP A 63 -15.40 -6.62 8.47
C ASP A 63 -14.12 -5.77 8.48
N VAL A 64 -13.63 -5.39 9.66
CA VAL A 64 -12.35 -4.68 9.81
C VAL A 64 -11.19 -5.58 9.38
N THR A 65 -11.19 -6.87 9.74
CA THR A 65 -10.20 -7.83 9.27
C THR A 65 -10.22 -7.98 7.74
N LYS A 66 -11.40 -8.06 7.12
CA LYS A 66 -11.51 -8.10 5.65
C LYS A 66 -10.96 -6.84 5.00
N VAL A 67 -11.26 -5.66 5.55
CA VAL A 67 -10.67 -4.41 5.05
C VAL A 67 -9.15 -4.49 5.10
N HIS A 68 -8.57 -4.95 6.22
CA HIS A 68 -7.12 -5.12 6.37
C HIS A 68 -6.52 -6.05 5.31
N GLU A 69 -7.13 -7.21 5.06
CA GLU A 69 -6.68 -8.15 4.03
C GLU A 69 -6.78 -7.57 2.62
N LEU A 70 -7.90 -6.91 2.29
CA LEU A 70 -8.09 -6.24 0.99
C LEU A 70 -7.04 -5.15 0.78
N THR A 71 -6.69 -4.40 1.84
CA THR A 71 -5.72 -3.30 1.74
C THR A 71 -4.32 -3.77 1.37
N TYR A 72 -3.87 -4.95 1.80
CA TYR A 72 -2.55 -5.47 1.34
C TYR A 72 -2.52 -5.72 -0.17
N THR A 73 -3.59 -6.28 -0.74
CA THR A 73 -3.64 -6.48 -2.19
C THR A 73 -3.71 -5.15 -2.93
N LEU A 74 -4.42 -4.16 -2.38
CA LEU A 74 -4.46 -2.80 -2.93
C LEU A 74 -3.09 -2.10 -2.84
N GLU A 75 -2.34 -2.29 -1.75
CA GLU A 75 -0.98 -1.78 -1.58
C GLU A 75 -0.03 -2.37 -2.63
N ASN A 76 -0.07 -3.68 -2.86
CA ASN A 76 0.73 -4.34 -3.91
C ASN A 76 0.40 -3.77 -5.30
N ALA A 77 -0.90 -3.59 -5.61
CA ALA A 77 -1.34 -3.01 -6.87
C ALA A 77 -0.89 -1.55 -7.03
N LEU A 78 -1.06 -0.73 -6.00
CA LEU A 78 -0.62 0.67 -5.98
C LEU A 78 0.89 0.80 -6.14
N ALA A 79 1.67 -0.05 -5.48
CA ALA A 79 3.12 -0.06 -5.60
C ALA A 79 3.55 -0.31 -7.05
N LYS A 80 2.94 -1.30 -7.72
CA LYS A 80 3.23 -1.57 -9.13
C LYS A 80 2.77 -0.43 -10.05
N ILE A 81 1.58 0.11 -9.83
CA ILE A 81 1.08 1.25 -10.62
C ILE A 81 2.05 2.43 -10.49
N ASN A 82 2.52 2.76 -9.29
CA ASN A 82 3.49 3.83 -9.07
C ASN A 82 4.82 3.56 -9.81
N GLU A 83 5.35 2.34 -9.71
CA GLU A 83 6.57 1.93 -10.43
C GLU A 83 6.44 2.13 -11.95
N GLU A 84 5.29 1.77 -12.52
CA GLU A 84 5.04 1.89 -13.96
C GLU A 84 4.74 3.33 -14.38
N LEU A 85 4.10 4.14 -13.53
CA LEU A 85 3.90 5.57 -13.76
C LEU A 85 5.22 6.35 -13.75
N ASP A 86 6.18 5.97 -12.90
CA ASP A 86 7.52 6.56 -12.90
C ASP A 86 8.24 6.30 -14.24
N LYS A 87 8.14 5.06 -14.76
CA LYS A 87 8.67 4.71 -16.09
C LYS A 87 7.92 5.44 -17.21
N LEU A 88 6.62 5.63 -17.06
CA LEU A 88 5.80 6.35 -18.03
C LEU A 88 6.21 7.82 -18.12
N ALA A 89 6.50 8.46 -16.99
CA ALA A 89 7.00 9.84 -16.97
C ALA A 89 8.32 9.98 -17.75
N ALA A 90 9.26 9.04 -17.57
CA ALA A 90 10.48 9.00 -18.37
C ALA A 90 10.20 8.78 -19.86
N THR A 91 9.23 7.92 -20.20
CA THR A 91 8.83 7.71 -21.61
C THR A 91 8.24 8.97 -22.24
N LEU A 92 7.44 9.73 -21.48
CA LEU A 92 6.90 11.01 -21.93
C LEU A 92 8.00 12.05 -22.16
N GLU A 93 9.01 12.06 -21.30
CA GLU A 93 10.17 12.94 -21.47
C GLU A 93 10.93 12.64 -22.76
N GLU A 94 11.08 11.37 -23.15
CA GLU A 94 11.69 11.01 -24.44
C GLU A 94 10.87 11.54 -25.64
N VAL A 95 9.54 11.57 -25.54
CA VAL A 95 8.68 12.23 -26.56
C VAL A 95 8.99 13.72 -26.61
N HIS A 96 9.08 14.37 -25.45
CA HIS A 96 9.38 15.79 -25.34
C HIS A 96 10.75 16.12 -25.97
N LEU A 97 11.81 15.43 -25.56
CA LEU A 97 13.17 15.65 -26.08
C LEU A 97 13.29 15.35 -27.57
N ALA A 98 12.60 14.33 -28.08
CA ALA A 98 12.54 14.06 -29.52
C ALA A 98 11.89 15.20 -30.29
N SER A 99 10.81 15.78 -29.73
CA SER A 99 10.10 16.91 -30.34
C SER A 99 10.96 18.17 -30.41
N GLU A 100 11.78 18.45 -29.38
CA GLU A 100 12.72 19.57 -29.37
C GLU A 100 13.80 19.44 -30.45
N LYS A 101 14.17 18.20 -30.80
CA LYS A 101 15.15 17.88 -31.83
C LYS A 101 14.55 17.82 -33.24
N TYR A 102 13.23 18.01 -33.38
CA TYR A 102 12.48 17.78 -34.62
C TYR A 102 12.65 16.36 -35.19
N ASP A 103 12.86 15.36 -34.33
CA ASP A 103 12.99 13.95 -34.70
C ASP A 103 11.61 13.28 -34.74
N ALA A 104 10.97 13.32 -35.92
CA ALA A 104 9.60 12.83 -36.09
C ALA A 104 9.47 11.32 -35.82
N ASP A 105 10.46 10.52 -36.21
CA ASP A 105 10.43 9.06 -36.03
C ASP A 105 10.54 8.72 -34.53
N ALA A 106 11.41 9.40 -33.79
CA ALA A 106 11.52 9.22 -32.35
C ALA A 106 10.27 9.70 -31.61
N VAL A 107 9.67 10.84 -32.01
CA VAL A 107 8.39 11.31 -31.44
C VAL A 107 7.32 10.25 -31.61
N GLN A 108 7.17 9.67 -32.81
CA GLN A 108 6.16 8.64 -33.05
C GLN A 108 6.43 7.40 -32.20
N LYS A 109 7.66 6.90 -32.20
CA LYS A 109 8.03 5.70 -31.44
C LYS A 109 7.76 5.83 -29.94
N HIS A 110 8.25 6.89 -29.31
CA HIS A 110 8.07 7.10 -27.88
C HIS A 110 6.61 7.43 -27.54
N GLY A 111 5.91 8.15 -28.43
CA GLY A 111 4.50 8.46 -28.28
C GLY A 111 3.61 7.22 -28.31
N GLU A 112 3.87 6.28 -29.22
CA GLU A 112 3.15 5.00 -29.29
C GLU A 112 3.36 4.19 -28.01
N ALA A 113 4.59 4.10 -27.51
CA ALA A 113 4.90 3.43 -26.25
C ALA A 113 4.20 4.09 -25.04
N TYR A 114 4.22 5.42 -24.96
CA TYR A 114 3.49 6.17 -23.94
C TYR A 114 1.98 5.86 -23.98
N MET A 115 1.39 5.87 -25.18
CA MET A 115 -0.04 5.64 -25.37
C MET A 115 -0.47 4.20 -25.07
N GLU A 116 0.42 3.21 -25.21
CA GLU A 116 0.15 1.83 -24.81
C GLU A 116 -0.12 1.72 -23.31
N VAL A 117 0.74 2.32 -22.49
CA VAL A 117 0.60 2.32 -21.03
C VAL A 117 -0.65 3.10 -20.60
N ILE A 118 -0.94 4.23 -21.25
CA ILE A 118 -2.16 5.02 -21.00
C ILE A 118 -3.43 4.19 -21.21
N LYS A 119 -3.48 3.33 -22.24
CA LYS A 119 -4.64 2.44 -22.47
C LYS A 119 -4.84 1.43 -21.35
N THR A 120 -3.78 1.04 -20.65
CA THR A 120 -3.91 0.15 -19.48
C THR A 120 -4.37 0.93 -18.26
N ILE A 121 -3.78 2.10 -17.98
CA ILE A 121 -4.15 2.94 -16.83
C ILE A 121 -5.60 3.48 -16.95
N SER A 122 -6.06 3.82 -18.15
CA SER A 122 -7.43 4.33 -18.34
C SER A 122 -8.50 3.35 -17.85
N LYS A 123 -8.20 2.05 -17.89
CA LYS A 123 -9.10 1.00 -17.39
C LYS A 123 -9.38 1.14 -15.89
N MET A 124 -8.51 1.79 -15.11
CA MET A 124 -8.73 2.03 -13.68
C MET A 124 -10.02 2.80 -13.39
N GLY A 125 -10.41 3.71 -14.28
CA GLY A 125 -11.63 4.53 -14.16
C GLY A 125 -12.86 3.95 -14.85
N GLU A 126 -12.72 2.84 -15.57
CA GLU A 126 -13.84 2.19 -16.26
C GLU A 126 -14.63 1.33 -15.27
N SER A 127 -15.94 1.56 -15.20
CA SER A 127 -16.90 0.79 -14.38
C SER A 127 -17.25 -0.56 -15.00
#